data_AF-A0A7V9BKD7-F1
#
_entry.id   AF-A0A7V9BKD7-F1
#
_cell.length_a   1.000
_cell.length_b   1.000
_cell.length_c   1.000
_cell.angle_alpha   90.00
_cell.angle_beta   90.00
_cell.angle_gamma   90.00
#
_symmetry.space_group_name_H-M   'P 1'
#
loop_
_entity.id
_entity.type
_entity.pdbx_description
1 polymer ?
#
loop_
_entity_poly.entity_id
_entity_poly.type
_entity_poly.pdbx_seq_one_letter_code
_entity_poly.pdbx_strand_id
1 'polypeptide(L)'
;VTSMGRTLIDRDTAPGAEPEDLLRLNLPALIVPGNDHSHGTSAARYLAECLRGSEYWDVPVDGQTADTAPARMLAFLAQHNR
;
A
#
# COMPACT_ATOMS: atom_id res chain seq x y z
N VAL A 1 28.08 -12.43 8.39
CA VAL A 1 27.06 -11.90 9.34
C VAL A 1 26.13 -10.88 8.68
N THR A 2 26.62 -10.00 7.79
CA THR A 2 25.82 -8.95 7.12
C THR A 2 24.76 -9.44 6.11
N SER A 3 24.80 -10.71 5.68
CA SER A 3 23.82 -11.27 4.74
C SER A 3 22.63 -11.95 5.42
N MET A 4 22.75 -12.36 6.68
CA MET A 4 21.69 -13.12 7.36
C MET A 4 20.44 -12.27 7.61
N GLY A 5 20.59 -10.96 7.81
CA GLY A 5 19.46 -10.04 7.98
C GLY A 5 18.57 -9.91 6.74
N ARG A 6 19.13 -10.02 5.53
CA ARG A 6 18.41 -9.82 4.26
C ARG A 6 17.41 -10.93 3.91
N THR A 7 17.48 -12.05 4.60
CA THR A 7 16.55 -13.19 4.45
C THR A 7 15.62 -13.34 5.66
N LEU A 8 15.75 -12.48 6.68
CA LEU A 8 14.85 -12.47 7.85
C LEU A 8 13.56 -11.67 7.58
N ILE A 9 13.60 -10.72 6.64
CA ILE A 9 12.40 -10.07 6.12
C ILE A 9 11.85 -10.97 5.03
N ASP A 10 10.60 -11.40 5.23
CA ASP A 10 9.86 -12.20 4.26
C ASP A 10 9.73 -11.44 2.93
N ARG A 11 10.26 -12.05 1.86
CA ARG A 11 10.19 -11.52 0.49
C ARG A 11 8.94 -12.00 -0.25
N ASP A 12 8.01 -12.69 0.42
CA ASP A 12 6.72 -13.10 -0.15
C ASP A 12 5.75 -11.91 -0.33
N THR A 13 6.30 -10.71 -0.52
CA THR A 13 5.58 -9.45 -0.69
C THR A 13 5.75 -8.93 -2.12
N ALA A 14 4.88 -8.01 -2.55
CA ALA A 14 4.76 -7.52 -3.91
C ALA A 14 6.13 -7.29 -4.61
N PRO A 15 6.34 -7.86 -5.81
CA PRO A 15 7.61 -7.72 -6.53
C PRO A 15 7.87 -6.26 -6.89
N GLY A 16 9.12 -5.81 -6.79
CA GLY A 16 9.52 -4.47 -7.19
C GLY A 16 10.45 -3.80 -6.19
N ALA A 17 9.98 -2.72 -5.57
CA ALA A 17 10.78 -1.91 -4.66
C ALA A 17 11.09 -2.64 -3.35
N GLU A 18 12.34 -2.53 -2.88
CA GLU A 18 12.73 -3.07 -1.58
C GLU A 18 12.05 -2.24 -0.45
N PRO A 19 11.73 -2.84 0.71
CA PRO A 19 11.10 -2.14 1.84
C PRO A 19 11.85 -0.87 2.26
N GLU A 20 13.18 -0.88 2.20
CA GLU A 20 14.02 0.26 2.55
C GLU A 20 13.81 1.45 1.61
N ASP A 21 13.50 1.18 0.34
CA ASP A 21 13.19 2.23 -0.63
C ASP A 21 11.80 2.83 -0.34
N LEU A 22 10.82 1.98 0.01
CA LEU A 22 9.47 2.41 0.38
C LEU A 22 9.48 3.26 1.65
N LEU A 23 10.25 2.88 2.68
CA LEU A 23 10.39 3.61 3.95
C LEU A 23 11.00 5.01 3.77
N ARG A 24 11.73 5.23 2.68
CA ARG A 24 12.34 6.53 2.34
C ARG A 24 11.41 7.44 1.56
N LEU A 25 10.27 6.94 1.07
CA LEU A 25 9.30 7.77 0.36
C LEU A 25 8.65 8.76 1.32
N ASN A 26 8.62 10.01 0.89
CA ASN A 26 7.91 11.10 1.56
C ASN A 26 6.91 11.72 0.58
N LEU A 27 6.03 10.88 0.05
CA LEU A 27 4.97 11.25 -0.87
C LEU A 27 3.64 10.80 -0.27
N PRO A 28 2.56 11.56 -0.46
CA PRO A 28 1.22 11.08 -0.17
C PRO A 28 0.94 9.79 -0.94
N ALA A 29 0.40 8.78 -0.25
CA ALA A 29 0.03 7.52 -0.86
C ALA A 29 -1.38 7.10 -0.40
N LEU A 30 -2.18 6.57 -1.32
CA LEU A 30 -3.46 5.93 -1.05
C LEU A 30 -3.32 4.43 -1.31
N ILE A 31 -3.64 3.61 -0.30
CA ILE A 31 -3.60 2.16 -0.39
C ILE A 31 -5.03 1.63 -0.55
N VAL A 32 -5.25 0.90 -1.64
CA VAL A 32 -6.52 0.24 -1.96
C VAL A 32 -6.33 -1.27 -1.83
N PRO A 33 -6.92 -1.93 -0.81
CA PRO A 33 -6.72 -3.35 -0.59
C PRO A 33 -7.53 -4.18 -1.60
N GLY A 34 -6.91 -5.25 -2.12
CA GLY A 34 -7.61 -6.30 -2.84
C GLY A 34 -8.09 -7.41 -1.89
N ASN A 35 -8.62 -8.48 -2.48
CA ASN A 35 -9.05 -9.70 -1.75
C ASN A 35 -8.84 -10.96 -2.61
N ASP A 36 -7.78 -10.97 -3.42
CA ASP A 36 -7.37 -12.13 -4.21
C ASP A 36 -6.00 -12.65 -3.74
N HIS A 37 -5.57 -13.80 -4.29
CA HIS A 37 -4.31 -14.45 -3.91
C HIS A 37 -3.06 -13.58 -4.14
N SER A 38 -3.11 -12.63 -5.08
CA SER A 38 -1.98 -11.75 -5.41
C SER A 38 -2.07 -10.39 -4.69
N HIS A 39 -3.27 -9.96 -4.28
CA HIS A 39 -3.56 -8.65 -3.72
C HIS A 39 -4.24 -8.75 -2.35
N GLY A 40 -3.82 -9.70 -1.52
CA GLY A 40 -4.42 -9.92 -0.21
C GLY A 40 -4.29 -8.72 0.74
N THR A 41 -5.16 -8.68 1.75
CA THR A 41 -5.17 -7.65 2.80
C THR A 41 -3.83 -7.51 3.52
N SER A 42 -3.08 -8.60 3.69
CA SER A 42 -1.74 -8.61 4.29
C SER A 42 -0.74 -7.78 3.48
N ALA A 43 -0.74 -7.91 2.15
CA ALA A 43 0.13 -7.12 1.27
C ALA A 43 -0.20 -5.63 1.35
N ALA A 44 -1.49 -5.28 1.38
CA ALA A 44 -1.91 -3.89 1.58
C ALA A 44 -1.49 -3.35 2.95
N ARG A 45 -1.53 -4.17 4.00
CA ARG A 45 -1.10 -3.78 5.35
C ARG A 45 0.40 -3.54 5.42
N TYR A 46 1.19 -4.42 4.79
CA TYR A 46 2.64 -4.24 4.67
C TYR A 46 3.00 -2.89 4.00
N LEU A 47 2.32 -2.54 2.90
CA LEU A 47 2.53 -1.25 2.25
C LEU A 47 2.19 -0.07 3.17
N ALA A 48 1.16 -0.20 4.01
CA ALA A 48 0.76 0.84 4.96
C ALA A 48 1.80 1.04 6.06
N GLU A 49 2.48 -0.03 6.47
CA GLU A 49 3.57 0.01 7.44
C GLU A 49 4.85 0.62 6.84
N CYS A 50 5.12 0.38 5.56
CA CYS A 50 6.29 0.93 4.87
C CYS A 50 6.10 2.39 4.43
N LEU A 51 4.91 2.76 3.96
CA LEU A 51 4.63 4.08 3.42
C LEU A 51 4.13 5.02 4.52
N ARG A 52 5.07 5.77 5.11
CA ARG A 52 4.78 6.76 6.15
C ARG A 52 3.73 7.77 5.66
N GLY A 53 2.66 7.93 6.44
CA GLY A 53 1.60 8.89 6.13
C GLY A 53 0.66 8.44 5.01
N SER A 54 0.71 7.17 4.61
CA SER A 54 -0.25 6.59 3.69
C SER A 54 -1.66 6.59 4.28
N GLU A 55 -2.65 6.77 3.40
CA GLU A 55 -4.06 6.61 3.71
C GLU A 55 -4.48 5.20 3.31
N TYR A 56 -5.00 4.41 4.25
CA TYR A 56 -5.55 3.09 3.95
C TYR A 56 -7.05 3.18 3.73
N TRP A 57 -7.55 2.72 2.57
CA TRP A 57 -8.98 2.68 2.31
C TRP A 57 -9.59 1.38 2.88
N ASP A 58 -10.06 1.46 4.13
CA ASP A 58 -10.59 0.32 4.88
C ASP A 58 -12.04 -0.03 4.49
N VAL A 59 -12.24 -0.40 3.22
CA VAL A 59 -13.52 -0.86 2.67
C VAL A 59 -13.29 -2.20 1.95
N PRO A 60 -14.13 -3.23 2.21
CA PRO A 60 -14.06 -4.50 1.49
C PRO A 60 -14.16 -4.30 -0.03
N VAL A 61 -13.58 -5.20 -0.82
CA VAL A 61 -13.59 -5.11 -2.30
C VAL A 61 -15.00 -4.91 -2.88
N ASP A 62 -16.02 -5.56 -2.30
CA ASP A 62 -17.42 -5.38 -2.73
C ASP A 62 -17.95 -3.95 -2.55
N GLY A 63 -17.37 -3.18 -1.63
CA GLY A 63 -17.67 -1.77 -1.41
C GLY A 63 -16.82 -0.81 -2.27
N GLN A 64 -15.86 -1.32 -3.05
CA GLN A 64 -15.02 -0.56 -3.98
C GLN A 64 -15.68 -0.52 -5.37
N THR A 65 -16.82 0.14 -5.46
CA THR A 65 -17.66 0.18 -6.67
C THR A 65 -17.25 1.32 -7.60
N ALA A 66 -17.86 1.36 -8.79
CA ALA A 66 -17.72 2.47 -9.72
C ALA A 66 -18.20 3.82 -9.15
N ASP A 67 -19.03 3.81 -8.09
CA ASP A 67 -19.51 5.03 -7.43
C ASP A 67 -18.58 5.48 -6.30
N THR A 68 -17.93 4.54 -5.59
CA THR A 68 -17.13 4.85 -4.40
C THR A 68 -15.64 5.02 -4.71
N ALA A 69 -15.07 4.18 -5.59
CA ALA A 69 -13.63 4.20 -5.87
C ALA A 69 -13.18 5.48 -6.57
N PRO A 70 -13.83 5.97 -7.65
CA PRO A 70 -13.44 7.21 -8.27
C PRO A 70 -13.56 8.41 -7.32
N ALA A 71 -14.64 8.47 -6.53
CA ALA A 71 -14.84 9.53 -5.55
C ALA A 71 -13.73 9.55 -4.49
N ARG A 72 -13.33 8.38 -3.98
CA ARG A 72 -12.22 8.26 -3.02
C ARG A 72 -10.88 8.71 -3.62
N MET A 73 -10.59 8.29 -4.85
CA MET A 73 -9.38 8.69 -5.56
C MET A 73 -9.33 10.20 -5.81
N LEU A 74 -10.44 10.79 -6.28
CA LEU A 74 -10.53 12.23 -6.52
C LEU A 74 -10.38 13.03 -5.22
N ALA A 75 -10.98 12.58 -4.11
CA ALA A 75 -10.82 13.22 -2.82
C ALA A 75 -9.36 13.22 -2.35
N PHE A 76 -8.66 12.09 -2.52
CA PHE A 76 -7.23 12.00 -2.22
C PHE A 76 -6.40 12.95 -3.10
N LEU A 77 -6.65 12.96 -4.42
CA LEU A 77 -5.93 13.85 -5.34
C LEU A 77 -6.19 15.32 -5.02
N ALA A 78 -7.43 15.71 -4.71
CA ALA A 78 -7.76 17.08 -4.35
C ALA A 78 -7.08 17.53 -3.04
N GLN A 79 -6.89 16.62 -2.08
CA GLN A 79 -6.20 16.90 -0.81
C GLN A 79 -4.69 17.13 -1.00
N HIS A 80 -4.07 16.47 -1.99
CA HIS A 80 -2.61 16.43 -2.15
C HIS A 80 -2.07 17.08 -3.44
N ASN A 81 -2.94 17.56 -4.35
CA ASN A 81 -2.53 18.39 -5.49
C ASN A 81 -2.14 19.79 -5.00
N ARG A 82 -0.84 20.10 -5.05
CA ARG A 82 -0.30 21.46 -4.92
C ARG A 82 0.29 21.91 -6.24
#